data_AF-A0A2E1W017-F1
#
_entry.id   AF-A0A2E1W017-F1
#
_cell.length_a   1.000
_cell.length_b   1.000
_cell.length_c   1.000
_cell.angle_alpha   90.00
_cell.angle_beta   90.00
_cell.angle_gamma   90.00
#
_symmetry.space_group_name_H-M   'P 1'
#
loop_
_entity.id
_entity.type
_entity.pdbx_description
1 polymer ?
#
loop_
_entity_poly.entity_id
_entity_poly.type
_entity_poly.pdbx_seq_one_letter_code
_entity_poly.pdbx_strand_id
1 'polypeptide(L)'
;MSGLVGWLRNQVLRALGIASRRDLLEVQGQLRKLLREFGKMRRVTHKQNAILEQIQTQLGGHKRGIDGRLRHLERNIHSLIRRQYLDQSALPFPQRVLSQRFRVLSQNEEDGITLALVKLAASPRRRFVELGAGTNGGNTGFLAENCGWTGLMVDGSEARAALLVRRFSRYGVRVASSWITRDNVNDLVRD
;
A
#
# COMPACT_ATOMS: atom_id res chain seq x y z
N MET A 1 64.45 -46.11 -24.25
CA MET A 1 64.57 -46.44 -22.81
C MET A 1 63.83 -45.48 -21.86
N SER A 2 63.36 -44.31 -22.30
CA SER A 2 62.71 -43.31 -21.44
C SER A 2 61.24 -43.60 -21.05
N GLY A 3 60.50 -44.35 -21.88
CA GLY A 3 59.08 -44.65 -21.64
C GLY A 3 58.82 -45.67 -20.52
N LEU A 4 59.64 -46.73 -20.44
CA LEU A 4 59.47 -47.81 -19.46
C LEU A 4 59.77 -47.35 -18.03
N VAL A 5 60.81 -46.52 -17.87
CA VAL A 5 61.20 -45.92 -16.59
C VAL A 5 60.13 -44.94 -16.09
N GLY A 6 59.53 -44.15 -16.99
CA GLY A 6 58.42 -43.26 -16.65
C GLY A 6 57.15 -44.01 -16.23
N TRP A 7 56.86 -45.14 -16.86
CA TRP A 7 55.70 -45.99 -16.54
C TRP A 7 55.84 -46.67 -15.18
N LEU A 8 57.00 -47.28 -14.89
CA LEU A 8 57.30 -47.88 -13.59
C LEU A 8 57.26 -46.83 -12.45
N ARG A 9 57.81 -45.64 -12.69
CA ARG A 9 57.75 -44.54 -11.70
C ARG A 9 56.31 -44.13 -11.38
N ASN A 10 55.44 -44.07 -12.38
CA ASN A 10 54.02 -43.74 -12.16
C ASN A 10 53.25 -44.84 -11.42
N GLN A 11 53.55 -46.11 -11.68
CA GLN A 11 52.97 -47.25 -10.95
C GLN A 11 53.39 -47.27 -9.47
N VAL A 12 54.68 -47.05 -9.18
CA VAL A 12 55.20 -46.96 -7.81
C VAL A 12 54.60 -45.77 -7.06
N LEU A 13 54.51 -44.61 -7.72
CA LEU A 13 53.88 -43.41 -7.13
C LEU A 13 52.41 -43.66 -6.80
N ARG A 14 51.64 -44.32 -7.68
CA ARG A 14 50.24 -44.70 -7.41
C ARG A 14 50.10 -45.73 -6.29
N ALA A 15 50.99 -46.73 -6.22
CA ALA A 15 50.99 -47.74 -5.16
C ALA A 15 51.36 -47.16 -3.78
N LEU A 16 52.21 -46.12 -3.74
CA LEU A 16 52.55 -45.35 -2.53
C LEU A 16 51.52 -44.25 -2.20
N GLY A 17 50.44 -44.12 -2.97
CA GLY A 17 49.41 -43.09 -2.79
C GLY A 17 49.85 -41.67 -3.17
N ILE A 18 51.01 -41.52 -3.83
CA ILE A 18 51.57 -40.23 -4.24
C ILE A 18 51.09 -39.94 -5.67
N ALA A 19 50.19 -38.98 -5.83
CA ALA A 19 49.65 -38.62 -7.14
C ALA A 19 50.75 -38.11 -8.10
N SER A 20 50.76 -38.60 -9.36
CA SER A 20 51.73 -38.11 -10.35
C SER A 20 51.41 -36.65 -10.73
N ARG A 21 52.41 -35.88 -11.18
CA ARG A 21 52.21 -34.49 -11.62
C ARG A 21 51.11 -34.34 -12.69
N ARG A 22 50.92 -35.35 -13.55
CA ARG A 22 49.84 -35.37 -14.55
C ARG A 22 48.47 -35.57 -13.90
N ASP A 23 48.36 -36.50 -12.95
CA ASP A 23 47.11 -36.74 -12.21
C ASP A 23 46.69 -35.47 -11.42
N LEU A 24 47.65 -34.77 -10.81
CA LEU A 24 47.39 -33.49 -10.12
C LEU A 24 46.90 -32.39 -11.07
N LEU A 25 47.46 -32.28 -12.28
CA LEU A 25 47.01 -31.30 -13.27
C LEU A 25 45.61 -31.62 -13.81
N GLU A 26 45.28 -32.90 -13.98
CA GLU A 26 43.96 -33.34 -14.40
C GLU A 26 42.89 -33.03 -13.33
N VAL A 27 43.17 -33.36 -12.07
CA VAL A 27 42.29 -33.03 -10.93
C VAL A 27 42.11 -31.51 -10.80
N GLN A 28 43.19 -30.72 -10.95
CA GLN A 28 43.08 -29.26 -10.97
C GLN A 28 42.20 -28.75 -12.13
N GLY A 29 42.30 -29.37 -13.31
CA GLY A 29 41.45 -29.06 -14.46
C GLY A 29 39.97 -29.36 -14.21
N GLN A 30 39.67 -30.53 -13.65
CA GLN A 30 38.33 -30.95 -13.27
C GLN A 30 37.75 -30.04 -12.17
N LEU A 31 38.54 -29.69 -11.16
CA LEU A 31 38.14 -28.78 -10.07
C LEU A 31 37.81 -27.38 -10.61
N ARG A 32 38.61 -26.84 -11.54
CA ARG A 32 38.31 -25.56 -12.21
C ARG A 32 37.03 -25.61 -13.04
N LYS A 33 36.72 -26.76 -13.66
CA LYS A 33 35.45 -26.95 -14.40
C LYS A 33 34.26 -26.97 -13.43
N LEU A 34 34.37 -27.74 -12.34
CA LEU A 34 33.37 -27.80 -11.27
C LEU A 34 33.11 -26.43 -10.66
N LEU A 35 34.15 -25.66 -10.30
CA LEU A 35 33.99 -24.31 -9.75
C LEU A 35 33.27 -23.36 -10.71
N ARG A 36 33.50 -23.49 -12.03
CA ARG A 36 32.76 -22.71 -13.03
C ARG A 36 31.29 -23.09 -13.10
N GLU A 37 30.97 -24.38 -13.06
CA GLU A 37 29.58 -24.85 -13.05
C GLU A 37 28.85 -24.45 -11.74
N PHE A 38 29.51 -24.55 -10.58
CA PHE A 38 28.99 -24.01 -9.32
C PHE A 38 28.74 -22.50 -9.39
N GLY A 39 29.62 -21.75 -10.05
CA GLY A 39 29.43 -20.31 -10.29
C GLY A 39 28.20 -20.01 -11.14
N LYS A 40 27.96 -20.79 -12.21
CA LYS A 40 26.74 -20.66 -13.04
C LYS A 40 25.50 -21.03 -12.24
N MET A 41 25.53 -22.12 -11.50
CA MET A 41 24.42 -22.60 -10.67
C MET A 41 24.03 -21.55 -9.62
N ARG A 42 25.01 -20.98 -8.89
CA ARG A 42 24.77 -19.89 -7.94
C ARG A 42 24.09 -18.66 -8.57
N ARG A 43 24.48 -18.29 -9.80
CA ARG A 43 23.84 -17.18 -10.52
C ARG A 43 22.39 -17.47 -10.89
N VAL A 44 22.08 -18.70 -11.32
CA VAL A 44 20.71 -19.12 -11.63
C VAL A 44 19.86 -19.10 -10.36
N THR A 45 20.36 -19.67 -9.26
CA THR A 45 19.66 -19.66 -7.96
C THR A 45 19.42 -18.23 -7.47
N HIS A 46 20.41 -17.34 -7.59
CA HIS A 46 20.23 -15.94 -7.17
C HIS A 46 19.17 -15.20 -8.00
N LYS A 47 19.16 -15.42 -9.33
CA LYS A 47 18.11 -14.87 -10.21
C LYS A 47 16.72 -15.41 -9.85
N GLN A 48 16.61 -16.70 -9.57
CA GLN A 48 15.34 -17.31 -9.14
C GLN A 48 14.84 -16.71 -7.82
N ASN A 49 15.71 -16.52 -6.85
CA ASN A 49 15.35 -15.91 -5.57
C ASN A 49 14.88 -14.45 -5.73
N ALA A 50 15.54 -13.65 -6.57
CA ALA A 50 15.11 -12.28 -6.84
C ALA A 50 13.73 -12.21 -7.51
N ILE A 51 13.43 -13.14 -8.43
CA ILE A 51 12.11 -13.24 -9.07
C ILE A 51 11.05 -13.65 -8.05
N LEU A 52 11.36 -14.62 -7.17
CA LEU A 52 10.45 -15.03 -6.10
C LEU A 52 10.13 -13.88 -5.15
N GLU A 53 11.12 -13.07 -4.76
CA GLU A 53 10.91 -11.87 -3.95
C GLU A 53 10.02 -10.83 -4.65
N GLN A 54 10.23 -10.60 -5.95
CA GLN A 54 9.36 -9.72 -6.74
C GLN A 54 7.92 -10.23 -6.82
N ILE A 55 7.73 -11.53 -7.08
CA ILE A 55 6.41 -12.17 -7.13
C ILE A 55 5.74 -12.07 -5.76
N GLN A 56 6.45 -12.36 -4.67
CA GLN A 56 5.93 -12.25 -3.31
C GLN A 56 5.53 -10.81 -2.96
N THR A 57 6.33 -9.82 -3.38
CA THR A 57 6.04 -8.39 -3.15
C THR A 57 4.78 -7.96 -3.92
N GLN A 58 4.68 -8.34 -5.20
CA GLN A 58 3.51 -8.05 -6.02
C GLN A 58 2.27 -8.75 -5.47
N LEU A 59 2.31 -10.05 -5.23
CA LEU A 59 1.17 -10.81 -4.69
C LEU A 59 0.79 -10.36 -3.26
N GLY A 60 1.76 -10.02 -2.42
CA GLY A 60 1.53 -9.48 -1.07
C GLY A 60 0.91 -8.08 -1.08
N GLY A 61 1.20 -7.27 -2.10
CA GLY A 61 0.50 -6.01 -2.37
C GLY A 61 -0.92 -6.22 -2.87
N HIS A 62 -1.13 -7.19 -3.77
CA HIS A 62 -2.45 -7.51 -4.33
C HIS A 62 -3.39 -8.11 -3.29
N LYS A 63 -2.92 -9.04 -2.44
CA LYS A 63 -3.73 -9.58 -1.33
C LYS A 63 -4.21 -8.48 -0.39
N ARG A 64 -3.30 -7.62 0.09
CA ARG A 64 -3.65 -6.45 0.94
C ARG A 64 -4.64 -5.50 0.25
N GLY A 65 -4.49 -5.30 -1.07
CA GLY A 65 -5.42 -4.49 -1.87
C GLY A 65 -6.80 -5.12 -2.00
N ILE A 66 -6.88 -6.42 -2.27
CA ILE A 66 -8.14 -7.18 -2.34
C ILE A 66 -8.84 -7.20 -0.99
N ASP A 67 -8.12 -7.52 0.08
CA ASP A 67 -8.67 -7.53 1.44
C ASP A 67 -9.22 -6.15 1.83
N GLY A 68 -8.52 -5.08 1.44
CA GLY A 68 -8.99 -3.71 1.62
C GLY A 68 -10.28 -3.43 0.88
N ARG A 69 -10.35 -3.77 -0.41
CA ARG A 69 -11.57 -3.62 -1.23
C ARG A 69 -12.73 -4.43 -0.67
N LEU A 70 -12.47 -5.67 -0.22
CA LEU A 70 -13.48 -6.55 0.36
C LEU A 70 -14.04 -5.97 1.67
N ARG A 71 -13.18 -5.48 2.56
CA ARG A 71 -13.61 -4.78 3.79
C ARG A 71 -14.48 -3.55 3.48
N HIS A 72 -14.18 -2.81 2.42
CA HIS A 72 -14.98 -1.67 2.02
C HIS A 72 -16.35 -2.08 1.47
N LEU A 73 -16.39 -3.15 0.67
CA LEU A 73 -17.63 -3.72 0.17
C LEU A 73 -18.52 -4.21 1.31
N GLU A 74 -17.96 -4.95 2.26
CA GLU A 74 -18.64 -5.44 3.45
C GLU A 74 -19.30 -4.30 4.26
N ARG A 75 -18.56 -3.22 4.55
CA ARG A 75 -19.10 -2.04 5.22
C ARG A 75 -20.29 -1.43 4.47
N ASN A 76 -20.19 -1.34 3.15
CA ASN A 76 -21.28 -0.78 2.34
C ASN A 76 -22.49 -1.74 2.25
N ILE A 77 -22.28 -3.06 2.24
CA ILE A 77 -23.37 -4.03 2.36
C ILE A 77 -24.07 -3.87 3.72
N HIS A 78 -23.32 -3.71 4.82
CA HIS A 78 -23.92 -3.43 6.13
C HIS A 78 -24.76 -2.15 6.14
N SER A 79 -24.40 -1.14 5.33
CA SER A 79 -25.22 0.07 5.18
C SER A 79 -26.57 -0.19 4.52
N LEU A 80 -26.60 -1.07 3.51
CA LEU A 80 -27.84 -1.47 2.85
C LEU A 80 -28.73 -2.30 3.76
N ILE A 81 -28.15 -3.24 4.52
CA ILE A 81 -28.87 -4.04 5.53
C ILE A 81 -29.53 -3.12 6.56
N ARG A 82 -28.77 -2.16 7.12
CA ARG A 82 -29.34 -1.20 8.08
C ARG A 82 -30.46 -0.37 7.47
N ARG A 83 -30.30 0.10 6.24
CA ARG A 83 -31.34 0.87 5.54
C ARG A 83 -32.60 0.05 5.27
N GLN A 84 -32.45 -1.24 4.97
CA GLN A 84 -33.56 -2.13 4.64
C GLN A 84 -34.35 -2.58 5.87
N TYR A 85 -33.67 -2.87 6.98
CA TYR A 85 -34.28 -3.55 8.13
C TYR A 85 -34.48 -2.66 9.36
N LEU A 86 -33.86 -1.48 9.44
CA LEU A 86 -34.05 -0.56 10.55
C LEU A 86 -34.96 0.59 10.15
N ASP A 87 -36.04 0.82 10.90
CA ASP A 87 -36.71 2.10 10.88
C ASP A 87 -35.83 3.13 11.59
N GLN A 88 -35.07 3.87 10.79
CA GLN A 88 -34.13 4.86 11.27
C GLN A 88 -34.82 5.98 12.06
N SER A 89 -36.08 6.30 11.72
CA SER A 89 -36.83 7.38 12.36
C SER A 89 -37.29 7.05 13.78
N ALA A 90 -37.55 5.75 14.04
CA ALA A 90 -37.97 5.24 15.33
C ALA A 90 -36.81 5.01 16.32
N LEU A 91 -35.56 4.98 15.86
CA LEU A 91 -34.40 4.74 16.73
C LEU A 91 -34.10 5.96 17.62
N PRO A 92 -33.64 5.74 18.87
CA PRO A 92 -33.15 6.82 19.72
C PRO A 92 -31.80 7.35 19.24
N PHE A 93 -31.39 8.53 19.73
CA PHE A 93 -30.01 9.00 19.57
C PHE A 93 -29.08 8.22 20.52
N PRO A 94 -27.88 7.78 20.09
CA PRO A 94 -27.23 8.04 18.78
C PRO A 94 -27.54 7.00 17.68
N GLN A 95 -28.29 5.93 17.97
CA GLN A 95 -28.55 4.82 17.04
C GLN A 95 -29.23 5.29 15.74
N ARG A 96 -30.10 6.29 15.80
CA ARG A 96 -30.70 6.93 14.61
C ARG A 96 -29.67 7.49 13.63
N VAL A 97 -28.56 8.03 14.12
CA VAL A 97 -27.48 8.57 13.28
C VAL A 97 -26.55 7.44 12.85
N LEU A 98 -26.14 6.58 13.79
CA LEU A 98 -25.22 5.48 13.51
C LEU A 98 -25.81 4.44 12.54
N SER A 99 -27.14 4.28 12.53
CA SER A 99 -27.85 3.42 11.58
C SER A 99 -27.80 3.94 10.14
N GLN A 100 -27.35 5.18 9.91
CA GLN A 100 -27.20 5.81 8.60
C GLN A 100 -25.75 5.85 8.09
N ARG A 101 -24.75 5.35 8.84
CA ARG A 101 -23.35 5.33 8.41
C ARG A 101 -23.16 4.60 7.08
N PHE A 102 -22.24 5.04 6.24
CA PHE A 102 -21.82 4.36 5.01
C PHE A 102 -20.50 4.97 4.54
N ARG A 103 -19.75 4.28 3.68
CA ARG A 103 -18.45 4.75 3.21
C ARG A 103 -18.39 4.92 1.70
N VAL A 104 -18.10 6.13 1.26
CA VAL A 104 -17.70 6.48 -0.11
C VAL A 104 -16.28 7.04 -0.13
N LEU A 105 -16.04 8.16 0.56
CA LEU A 105 -14.75 8.87 0.55
C LEU A 105 -14.04 8.84 1.90
N SER A 106 -14.80 8.89 2.99
CA SER A 106 -14.31 8.80 4.37
C SER A 106 -13.54 7.51 4.68
N GLN A 107 -12.85 7.48 5.82
CA GLN A 107 -12.05 6.32 6.23
C GLN A 107 -12.90 5.24 6.90
N ASN A 108 -13.83 5.63 7.79
CA ASN A 108 -14.66 4.78 8.64
C ASN A 108 -16.15 5.17 8.63
N GLU A 109 -16.78 5.06 7.46
CA GLU A 109 -18.23 5.23 7.29
C GLU A 109 -18.79 6.59 7.75
N GLU A 110 -17.93 7.59 7.97
CA GLU A 110 -18.32 8.90 8.46
C GLU A 110 -19.13 9.70 7.42
N ASP A 111 -19.07 9.35 6.13
CA ASP A 111 -19.86 10.02 5.08
C ASP A 111 -21.35 9.99 5.42
N GLY A 112 -21.87 8.81 5.80
CA GLY A 112 -23.26 8.65 6.19
C GLY A 112 -23.60 9.29 7.54
N ILE A 113 -22.67 9.25 8.50
CA ILE A 113 -22.85 9.86 9.83
C ILE A 113 -22.93 11.39 9.68
N THR A 114 -22.00 11.98 8.96
CA THR A 114 -21.91 13.42 8.71
C THR A 114 -23.16 13.92 7.99
N LEU A 115 -23.60 13.20 6.95
CA LEU A 115 -24.84 13.56 6.24
C LEU A 115 -26.06 13.48 7.17
N ALA A 116 -26.16 12.45 8.01
CA ALA A 116 -27.27 12.30 8.95
C ALA A 116 -27.29 13.42 10.01
N LEU A 117 -26.13 13.80 10.56
CA LEU A 117 -26.00 14.89 11.51
C LEU A 117 -26.38 16.24 10.90
N VAL A 118 -25.91 16.52 9.67
CA VAL A 118 -26.22 17.77 8.96
C VAL A 118 -27.71 17.89 8.65
N LYS A 119 -28.36 16.78 8.23
CA LYS A 119 -29.81 16.75 8.03
C LYS A 119 -30.57 16.99 9.33
N LEU A 120 -30.12 16.39 10.43
CA LEU A 120 -30.71 16.59 11.75
C LEU A 120 -30.59 18.04 12.24
N ALA A 121 -29.44 18.67 11.98
CA ALA A 121 -29.21 20.08 12.30
C ALA A 121 -29.99 21.04 11.39
N ALA A 122 -30.68 20.54 10.35
CA ALA A 122 -31.43 21.32 9.38
C ALA A 122 -30.62 22.48 8.76
N SER A 123 -29.32 22.27 8.52
CA SER A 123 -28.43 23.36 8.06
C SER A 123 -28.93 23.95 6.74
N PRO A 124 -29.34 25.23 6.71
CA PRO A 124 -29.81 25.85 5.48
C PRO A 124 -28.65 26.16 4.51
N ARG A 125 -27.42 26.24 5.03
CA ARG A 125 -26.23 26.58 4.26
C ARG A 125 -25.44 25.32 3.93
N ARG A 126 -25.26 25.07 2.63
CA ARG A 126 -24.42 23.98 2.09
C ARG A 126 -22.95 24.39 2.00
N ARG A 127 -22.39 24.83 3.13
CA ARG A 127 -21.00 25.26 3.27
C ARG A 127 -20.31 24.51 4.40
N PHE A 128 -19.03 24.19 4.24
CA PHE A 128 -18.23 23.54 5.28
C PHE A 128 -16.83 24.13 5.43
N VAL A 129 -16.19 23.79 6.55
CA VAL A 129 -14.75 23.95 6.78
C VAL A 129 -14.21 22.60 7.25
N GLU A 130 -13.16 22.10 6.59
CA GLU A 130 -12.45 20.86 6.95
C GLU A 130 -11.01 21.20 7.33
N LEU A 131 -10.67 20.87 8.57
CA LEU A 131 -9.32 21.07 9.11
C LEU A 131 -8.61 19.71 9.19
N GLY A 132 -7.49 19.58 8.50
CA GLY A 132 -6.80 18.29 8.36
C GLY A 132 -7.46 17.39 7.32
N ALA A 133 -7.76 17.93 6.14
CA ALA A 133 -8.55 17.28 5.10
C ALA A 133 -7.88 16.05 4.44
N GLY A 134 -6.58 15.83 4.67
CA GLY A 134 -5.86 14.70 4.11
C GLY A 134 -5.81 14.75 2.58
N THR A 135 -5.90 13.60 1.92
CA THR A 135 -5.88 13.51 0.45
C THR A 135 -7.25 13.28 -0.19
N ASN A 136 -8.26 12.97 0.63
CA ASN A 136 -9.61 12.58 0.20
C ASN A 136 -10.69 13.58 0.65
N GLY A 137 -10.32 14.68 1.30
CA GLY A 137 -11.25 15.69 1.79
C GLY A 137 -11.91 15.36 3.13
N GLY A 138 -11.36 14.38 3.87
CA GLY A 138 -11.85 14.01 5.20
C GLY A 138 -13.34 13.67 5.22
N ASN A 139 -14.08 14.29 6.13
CA ASN A 139 -15.53 14.05 6.29
C ASN A 139 -16.40 14.90 5.36
N THR A 140 -15.82 15.93 4.74
CA THR A 140 -16.53 16.83 3.83
C THR A 140 -16.35 16.49 2.36
N GLY A 141 -15.42 15.59 2.02
CA GLY A 141 -15.20 15.13 0.64
C GLY A 141 -16.49 14.65 -0.03
N PHE A 142 -17.28 13.83 0.68
CA PHE A 142 -18.57 13.34 0.17
C PHE A 142 -19.62 14.46 0.07
N LEU A 143 -19.61 15.42 1.00
CA LEU A 143 -20.51 16.58 0.93
C LEU A 143 -20.21 17.42 -0.31
N ALA A 144 -18.94 17.64 -0.64
CA ALA A 144 -18.53 18.36 -1.84
C ALA A 144 -18.88 17.59 -3.12
N GLU A 145 -18.36 16.37 -3.25
CA GLU A 145 -18.42 15.58 -4.49
C GLU A 145 -19.83 15.07 -4.80
N ASN A 146 -20.64 14.73 -3.78
CA ASN A 146 -21.93 14.07 -3.97
C ASN A 146 -23.13 14.91 -3.54
N CYS A 147 -22.97 15.90 -2.65
CA CYS A 147 -24.09 16.71 -2.15
C CYS A 147 -24.08 18.16 -2.66
N GLY A 148 -23.05 18.55 -3.43
CA GLY A 148 -22.92 19.90 -3.99
C GLY A 148 -22.63 20.98 -2.95
N TRP A 149 -21.98 20.61 -1.85
CA TRP A 149 -21.54 21.58 -0.84
C TRP A 149 -20.23 22.24 -1.29
N THR A 150 -20.10 23.52 -0.97
CA THR A 150 -18.85 24.27 -1.16
C THR A 150 -18.16 24.46 0.18
N GLY A 151 -16.91 24.91 0.19
CA GLY A 151 -16.24 25.10 1.48
C GLY A 151 -14.76 25.40 1.39
N LEU A 152 -14.13 25.30 2.55
CA LEU A 152 -12.69 25.39 2.73
C LEU A 152 -12.15 24.05 3.23
N MET A 153 -11.10 23.54 2.60
CA MET A 153 -10.28 22.44 3.11
C MET A 153 -8.89 22.96 3.46
N VAL A 154 -8.36 22.56 4.61
CA VAL A 154 -7.02 22.94 5.06
C VAL A 154 -6.20 21.70 5.38
N ASP A 155 -4.96 21.64 4.91
CA ASP A 155 -4.00 20.60 5.31
C ASP A 155 -2.59 21.20 5.46
N GLY A 156 -1.86 20.76 6.48
CA GLY A 156 -0.50 21.24 6.74
C GLY A 156 0.54 20.74 5.75
N SER A 157 0.24 19.70 4.98
CA SER A 157 1.12 19.18 3.93
C SER A 157 0.80 19.81 2.59
N GLU A 158 1.75 20.54 2.00
CA GLU A 158 1.62 21.11 0.65
C GLU A 158 1.28 20.05 -0.40
N ALA A 159 1.91 18.87 -0.32
CA ALA A 159 1.63 17.76 -1.23
C ALA A 159 0.18 17.29 -1.12
N ARG A 160 -0.39 17.20 0.08
CA ARG A 160 -1.80 16.82 0.27
C ARG A 160 -2.73 17.93 -0.20
N ALA A 161 -2.42 19.18 0.12
CA ALA A 161 -3.17 20.35 -0.34
C ALA A 161 -3.23 20.42 -1.88
N ALA A 162 -2.13 20.15 -2.59
CA ALA A 162 -2.12 20.10 -4.06
C ALA A 162 -3.04 18.99 -4.61
N LEU A 163 -3.10 17.82 -3.95
CA LEU A 163 -4.03 16.75 -4.31
C LEU A 163 -5.49 17.15 -4.08
N LEU A 164 -5.76 17.86 -2.98
CA LEU A 164 -7.10 18.40 -2.69
C LEU A 164 -7.51 19.44 -3.72
N VAL A 165 -6.65 20.39 -4.10
CA VAL A 165 -6.93 21.38 -5.16
C VAL A 165 -7.33 20.67 -6.45
N ARG A 166 -6.49 19.75 -6.92
CA ARG A 166 -6.75 19.01 -8.16
C ARG A 166 -8.09 18.28 -8.15
N ARG A 167 -8.50 17.77 -6.99
CA ARG A 167 -9.72 16.97 -6.85
C ARG A 167 -10.97 17.81 -6.61
N PHE A 168 -10.90 18.81 -5.75
CA PHE A 168 -12.07 19.47 -5.17
C PHE A 168 -12.33 20.89 -5.68
N SER A 169 -11.36 21.56 -6.31
CA SER A 169 -11.59 22.94 -6.82
C SER A 169 -12.74 23.03 -7.83
N ARG A 170 -12.99 21.96 -8.60
CA ARG A 170 -14.14 21.87 -9.52
C ARG A 170 -15.51 21.87 -8.84
N TYR A 171 -15.57 21.61 -7.53
CA TYR A 171 -16.80 21.67 -6.72
C TYR A 171 -16.93 22.99 -5.94
N GLY A 172 -16.15 24.02 -6.29
CA GLY A 172 -16.17 25.30 -5.56
C GLY A 172 -15.53 25.23 -4.18
N VAL A 173 -14.67 24.25 -3.93
CA VAL A 173 -13.93 24.10 -2.67
C VAL A 173 -12.61 24.85 -2.77
N ARG A 174 -12.42 25.81 -1.85
CA ARG A 174 -11.13 26.45 -1.60
C ARG A 174 -10.24 25.51 -0.81
N VAL A 175 -8.94 25.53 -1.10
CA VAL A 175 -7.95 24.75 -0.36
C VAL A 175 -6.85 25.67 0.12
N ALA A 176 -6.49 25.57 1.39
CA ALA A 176 -5.34 26.24 1.98
C ALA A 176 -4.31 25.21 2.44
N SER A 177 -3.03 25.46 2.16
CA SER A 177 -1.94 24.71 2.78
C SER A 177 -1.41 25.50 3.96
N SER A 178 -1.66 25.01 5.17
CA SER A 178 -1.23 25.69 6.40
C SER A 178 -1.19 24.72 7.57
N TRP A 179 -0.14 24.82 8.39
CA TRP A 179 -0.10 24.13 9.67
C TRP A 179 -1.02 24.85 10.67
N ILE A 180 -2.09 24.18 11.07
CA ILE A 180 -3.13 24.80 11.90
C ILE A 180 -2.62 24.92 13.34
N THR A 181 -2.72 26.11 13.90
CA THR A 181 -2.39 26.44 15.29
C THR A 181 -3.57 27.12 15.96
N ARG A 182 -3.51 27.24 17.30
CA ARG A 182 -4.50 28.03 18.05
C ARG A 182 -4.55 29.48 17.58
N ASP A 183 -3.41 30.02 17.18
CA ASP A 183 -3.26 31.43 16.85
C ASP A 183 -3.75 31.75 15.44
N ASN A 184 -3.63 30.82 14.48
CA ASN A 184 -3.97 31.07 13.08
C ASN A 184 -5.36 30.57 12.64
N VAL A 185 -6.01 29.68 13.40
CA VAL A 185 -7.23 28.99 12.94
C VAL A 185 -8.36 29.97 12.62
N ASN A 186 -8.50 31.04 13.41
CA ASN A 186 -9.54 32.06 13.20
C ASN A 186 -9.32 32.87 11.92
N ASP A 187 -8.07 33.07 11.52
CA ASP A 187 -7.74 33.79 10.29
C ASP A 187 -7.90 32.90 9.06
N LEU A 188 -7.64 31.60 9.19
CA LEU A 188 -7.84 30.63 8.11
C LEU A 188 -9.31 30.50 7.71
N VAL A 189 -10.22 30.54 8.68
CA VAL A 189 -11.66 30.31 8.46
C VAL A 189 -12.46 31.60 8.30
N ARG A 190 -11.78 32.75 8.29
CA ARG A 190 -12.40 34.05 8.05
C ARG A 190 -12.83 34.13 6.57
N ASP A 191 -14.10 34.45 6.35
CA ASP A 191 -14.68 34.70 5.03
C ASP A 191 -14.30 36.10 4.52
#